data_AF-E9RIF0-F1
#
_entry.id   AF-E9RIF0-F1
#
_cell.length_a   1.000
_cell.length_b   1.000
_cell.length_c   1.000
_cell.angle_alpha   90.00
_cell.angle_beta   90.00
_cell.angle_gamma   90.00
#
_symmetry.space_group_name_H-M   'P 1'
#
loop_
_entity.id
_entity.type
_entity.pdbx_description
1 polymer ?
#
loop_
_entity_poly.entity_id
_entity_poly.type
_entity_poly.pdbx_seq_one_letter_code
_entity_poly.pdbx_strand_id
1 'polypeptide(L)'
;MTRSILLEADDAYTAYTTVQQLEGRMAELQEVVAGSSRFARLIDLHHQITGNLLFLRFEFTTGDAAGHNMATLASDHLMDHILSTMPGVRYGSISGNYCTDKKATAVNGILGRGKNVITELLIPREVVEQRLHTTAAQVTQLNIRKNLIGTLLAGGIRSANAHYANMLLAYYLATGQDAANIVEGSQGITHAEDRDGDLYFSCTLPNLIVGTVGNGKHASFVDENLERLGCREDRQPG
;
A
#
# COMPACT_ATOMS: atom_id res chain seq x y z
N MET A 1 6.47 0.69 1.98
CA MET A 1 5.88 -0.48 2.70
C MET A 1 5.67 -0.09 4.16
N THR A 2 4.69 -0.67 4.85
CA THR A 2 4.39 -0.31 6.25
C THR A 2 4.32 -1.52 7.17
N ARG A 3 4.67 -1.28 8.43
CA ARG A 3 4.45 -2.20 9.55
C ARG A 3 3.93 -1.39 10.73
N SER A 4 2.97 -1.95 11.46
CA SER A 4 2.42 -1.32 12.64
C SER A 4 2.69 -2.16 13.88
N ILE A 5 3.20 -1.56 14.94
CA ILE A 5 3.31 -2.21 16.25
C ILE A 5 2.17 -1.76 17.17
N LEU A 6 1.91 -2.56 18.20
CA LEU A 6 1.02 -2.25 19.30
C LEU A 6 1.84 -2.22 20.58
N LEU A 7 1.69 -1.13 21.33
CA LEU A 7 2.25 -0.94 22.66
C LEU A 7 1.12 -0.73 23.66
N GLU A 8 1.30 -1.23 24.88
CA GLU A 8 0.43 -0.95 26.02
C GLU A 8 1.11 0.06 26.94
N ALA A 9 0.55 1.26 27.02
CA ALA A 9 0.99 2.28 27.96
C ALA A 9 0.35 2.05 29.35
N ASP A 10 0.86 2.75 30.37
CA ASP A 10 0.23 2.82 31.69
C ASP A 10 -1.15 3.49 31.64
N ASP A 11 -1.25 4.55 30.83
CA ASP A 11 -2.49 5.29 30.59
C ASP A 11 -2.45 6.05 29.25
N ALA A 12 -3.56 6.71 28.91
CA ALA A 12 -3.68 7.49 27.68
C ALA A 12 -2.69 8.68 27.63
N TYR A 13 -2.34 9.26 28.78
CA TYR A 13 -1.40 10.38 28.85
C TYR A 13 0.02 9.91 28.50
N THR A 14 0.41 8.75 29.02
CA THR A 14 1.69 8.09 28.73
C THR A 14 1.77 7.72 27.24
N ALA A 15 0.70 7.18 26.67
CA ALA A 15 0.63 6.90 25.23
C ALA A 15 0.82 8.18 24.38
N TYR A 16 0.12 9.27 24.74
CA TYR A 16 0.21 10.54 24.02
C TYR A 16 1.59 11.20 24.13
N THR A 17 2.15 11.26 25.33
CA THR A 17 3.49 11.84 25.55
C THR A 17 4.60 11.00 24.92
N THR A 18 4.43 9.68 24.83
CA THR A 18 5.35 8.81 24.07
C THR A 18 5.37 9.19 22.60
N VAL A 19 4.21 9.40 21.97
CA VAL A 19 4.12 9.84 20.57
C VAL A 19 4.84 11.17 20.36
N GLN A 20 4.57 12.18 21.21
CA GLN A 20 5.21 13.50 21.08
C GLN A 20 6.75 13.42 21.16
N GLN A 21 7.27 12.54 22.01
CA GLN A 21 8.72 12.30 22.11
C GLN A 21 9.27 11.59 20.86
N LEU A 22 8.55 10.61 20.31
CA LEU A 22 8.97 9.90 19.10
C LEU A 22 8.98 10.81 17.87
N GLU A 23 7.96 11.64 17.70
CA GLU A 23 7.88 12.62 16.61
C GLU A 23 9.07 13.61 16.67
N GLY A 24 9.46 14.03 17.88
CA GLY A 24 10.65 14.88 18.10
C GLY A 24 11.99 14.18 17.90
N ARG A 25 12.02 12.84 17.80
CA ARG A 25 13.23 12.00 17.70
C ARG A 25 13.32 11.23 16.38
N MET A 26 12.65 11.70 15.32
CA MET A 26 12.61 11.02 14.01
C MET A 26 14.00 10.66 13.45
N ALA A 27 14.99 11.55 13.60
CA ALA A 27 16.37 11.29 13.14
C ALA A 27 17.00 10.08 13.85
N GLU A 28 16.78 9.95 15.16
CA GLU A 28 17.27 8.80 15.92
C GLU A 28 16.57 7.50 15.50
N LEU A 29 15.25 7.55 15.28
CA LEU A 29 14.49 6.39 14.77
C LEU A 29 14.99 5.96 13.38
N GLN A 30 15.40 6.92 12.53
CA GLN A 30 16.00 6.63 11.24
C GLN A 30 17.36 5.91 11.37
N GLU A 31 18.19 6.29 12.34
CA GLU A 31 19.46 5.61 12.61
C GLU A 31 19.24 4.17 13.10
N VAL A 32 18.25 3.94 13.98
CA VAL A 32 17.85 2.59 14.42
C VAL A 32 17.48 1.71 13.23
N VAL A 33 16.72 2.27 12.28
CA VAL A 33 16.28 1.56 11.06
C VAL A 33 17.44 1.30 10.10
N ALA A 34 18.36 2.26 9.94
CA ALA A 34 19.56 2.10 9.10
C ALA A 34 20.44 0.93 9.58
N GLY A 35 20.44 0.66 10.89
CA GLY A 35 21.10 -0.52 11.47
C GLY A 35 20.48 -1.87 11.11
N SER A 36 19.24 -1.90 10.59
CA SER A 36 18.51 -3.14 10.24
C SER A 36 18.69 -3.58 8.78
N SER A 37 18.83 -2.64 7.84
CA SER A 37 18.92 -2.91 6.41
C SER A 37 19.42 -1.69 5.65
N ARG A 38 20.30 -1.91 4.67
CA ARG A 38 20.79 -0.85 3.76
C ARG A 38 19.73 -0.26 2.83
N PHE A 39 18.58 -0.92 2.68
CA PHE A 39 17.49 -0.49 1.79
C PHE A 39 16.29 0.07 2.57
N ALA A 40 16.21 -0.23 3.88
CA ALA A 40 15.14 0.26 4.72
C ALA A 40 15.46 1.68 5.15
N ARG A 41 14.53 2.61 4.90
CA ARG A 41 14.58 3.95 5.47
C ARG A 41 13.22 4.29 6.02
N LEU A 42 13.15 4.69 7.29
CA LEU A 42 11.94 5.24 7.88
C LEU A 42 11.65 6.60 7.24
N ILE A 43 10.49 6.72 6.60
CA ILE A 43 10.06 7.93 5.91
C ILE A 43 8.92 8.64 6.63
N ASP A 44 8.09 7.92 7.39
CA ASP A 44 7.03 8.52 8.20
C ASP A 44 6.64 7.62 9.40
N LEU A 45 6.02 8.24 10.40
CA LEU A 45 5.46 7.62 11.60
C LEU A 45 4.05 8.16 11.82
N HIS A 46 3.06 7.28 11.71
CA HIS A 46 1.68 7.60 12.10
C HIS A 46 1.30 6.86 13.37
N HIS A 47 0.30 7.36 14.09
CA HIS A 47 -0.15 6.74 15.33
C HIS A 47 -1.67 6.77 15.47
N GLN A 48 -2.20 5.88 16.30
CA GLN A 48 -3.55 5.93 16.85
C GLN A 48 -3.50 5.53 18.32
N ILE A 49 -4.29 6.21 19.15
CA ILE A 49 -4.42 5.92 20.57
C ILE A 49 -5.86 5.53 20.87
N THR A 50 -6.06 4.47 21.64
CA THR A 50 -7.37 4.07 22.17
C THR A 50 -7.22 3.62 23.60
N GLY A 51 -7.60 4.48 24.55
CA GLY A 51 -7.29 4.25 25.96
C GLY A 51 -5.77 4.22 26.18
N ASN A 52 -5.28 3.16 26.81
CA ASN A 52 -3.84 2.94 27.03
C ASN A 52 -3.16 2.20 25.87
N LEU A 53 -3.86 1.91 24.77
CA LEU A 53 -3.29 1.22 23.62
C LEU A 53 -2.73 2.24 22.63
N LEU A 54 -1.47 2.06 22.25
CA LEU A 54 -0.76 2.87 21.27
C LEU A 54 -0.41 2.02 20.03
N PHE A 55 -1.01 2.37 18.90
CA PHE A 55 -0.69 1.79 17.60
C PHE A 55 0.26 2.73 16.88
N LEU A 56 1.47 2.28 16.58
CA LEU A 56 2.44 3.03 15.78
C LEU A 56 2.57 2.36 14.42
N ARG A 57 2.37 3.12 13.35
CA ARG A 57 2.49 2.69 11.95
C ARG A 57 3.72 3.36 11.34
N PHE A 58 4.76 2.57 11.14
CA PHE A 58 5.98 2.98 10.49
C PHE A 58 5.88 2.79 8.98
N GLU A 59 6.37 3.78 8.24
CA GLU A 59 6.47 3.74 6.79
C GLU A 59 7.93 3.69 6.33
N PHE A 60 8.22 2.77 5.40
CA PHE A 60 9.57 2.49 4.94
C PHE A 60 9.69 2.49 3.41
N THR A 61 10.80 2.99 2.89
CA THR A 61 11.31 2.54 1.59
C THR A 61 11.92 1.14 1.72
N THR A 62 11.86 0.33 0.66
CA THR A 62 12.35 -1.07 0.71
C THR A 62 13.09 -1.50 -0.57
N GLY A 63 13.56 -0.53 -1.36
CA GLY A 63 14.11 -0.77 -2.70
C GLY A 63 13.10 -1.51 -3.59
N ASP A 64 13.60 -2.50 -4.34
CA ASP A 64 12.79 -3.30 -5.27
C ASP A 64 12.10 -4.51 -4.61
N ALA A 65 12.30 -4.71 -3.31
CA ALA A 65 11.58 -5.72 -2.57
C ALA A 65 10.17 -5.22 -2.21
N ALA A 66 9.19 -6.11 -2.20
CA ALA A 66 7.86 -5.80 -1.66
C ALA A 66 7.95 -5.33 -0.19
N GLY A 67 8.95 -5.84 0.55
CA GLY A 67 9.41 -5.21 1.78
C GLY A 67 8.77 -5.71 3.08
N HIS A 68 7.89 -6.73 3.05
CA HIS A 68 7.23 -7.23 4.25
C HIS A 68 8.19 -7.62 5.38
N ASN A 69 9.19 -8.45 5.08
CA ASN A 69 10.17 -8.92 6.06
C ASN A 69 11.10 -7.78 6.51
N MET A 70 11.50 -6.93 5.57
CA MET A 70 12.37 -5.78 5.83
C MET A 70 11.69 -4.79 6.78
N ALA A 71 10.41 -4.48 6.55
CA ALA A 71 9.62 -3.61 7.41
C ALA A 71 9.37 -4.25 8.78
N THR A 72 9.16 -5.57 8.85
CA THR A 72 9.04 -6.26 10.15
C THR A 72 10.33 -6.17 10.96
N LEU A 73 11.48 -6.45 10.36
CA LEU A 73 12.78 -6.37 11.05
C LEU A 73 13.09 -4.94 11.52
N ALA A 74 12.86 -3.95 10.66
CA ALA A 74 13.03 -2.54 11.02
C ALA A 74 12.12 -2.12 12.17
N SER A 75 10.85 -2.57 12.17
CA SER A 75 9.92 -2.32 13.27
C SER A 75 10.26 -3.05 14.56
N ASP A 76 10.89 -4.23 14.48
CA ASP A 76 11.35 -4.99 15.65
C ASP A 76 12.46 -4.20 16.37
N HIS A 77 13.45 -3.72 15.62
CA HIS A 77 14.50 -2.85 16.16
C HIS A 77 13.94 -1.54 16.75
N LEU A 78 12.98 -0.91 16.06
CA LEU A 78 12.30 0.28 16.58
C LEU A 78 11.54 -0.02 17.86
N MET A 79 10.85 -1.16 17.94
CA MET A 79 10.09 -1.56 19.11
C MET A 79 11.01 -1.79 20.31
N ASP A 80 12.13 -2.49 20.13
CA ASP A 80 13.15 -2.68 21.18
C ASP A 80 13.71 -1.33 21.65
N HIS A 81 14.03 -0.44 20.71
CA HIS A 81 14.50 0.91 21.03
C HIS A 81 13.45 1.70 21.84
N ILE A 82 12.18 1.68 21.42
CA ILE A 82 11.09 2.38 22.11
C ILE A 82 10.91 1.81 23.52
N LEU A 83 10.85 0.50 23.68
CA LEU A 83 10.68 -0.15 24.98
C LEU A 83 11.85 0.13 25.93
N SER A 84 13.07 0.34 25.40
CA SER A 84 14.25 0.67 26.20
C SER A 84 14.36 2.15 26.57
N THR A 85 13.76 3.05 25.79
CA THR A 85 13.95 4.51 25.94
C THR A 85 12.71 5.27 26.38
N MET A 86 11.52 4.64 26.34
CA MET A 86 10.25 5.24 26.71
C MET A 86 9.69 4.54 27.96
N PRO A 87 9.75 5.18 29.14
CA PRO A 87 9.15 4.63 30.35
C PRO A 87 7.63 4.53 30.23
N GLY A 88 7.04 3.53 30.89
CA GLY A 88 5.59 3.39 30.98
C GLY A 88 4.90 2.80 29.74
N VAL A 89 5.66 2.28 28.77
CA VAL A 89 5.13 1.47 27.66
C VAL A 89 5.65 0.04 27.71
N ARG A 90 4.81 -0.90 27.29
CA ARG A 90 5.09 -2.35 27.24
C ARG A 90 4.78 -2.91 25.87
N TYR A 91 5.40 -4.06 25.57
CA TYR A 91 5.11 -4.82 24.36
C TYR A 91 3.64 -5.24 24.30
N GLY A 92 2.98 -5.00 23.17
CA GLY A 92 1.68 -5.61 22.85
C GLY A 92 1.79 -6.56 21.65
N SER A 93 2.23 -6.06 20.49
CA SER A 93 2.43 -6.88 19.29
C SER A 93 3.32 -6.22 18.24
N ILE A 94 4.17 -7.00 17.57
CA ILE A 94 4.89 -6.55 16.36
C ILE A 94 3.95 -6.21 15.18
N SER A 95 2.69 -6.67 15.22
CA SER A 95 1.68 -6.42 14.18
C SER A 95 0.32 -6.04 14.78
N GLY A 96 0.14 -4.76 15.08
CA GLY A 96 -1.10 -4.19 15.62
C GLY A 96 -2.28 -4.05 14.63
N ASN A 97 -2.24 -4.71 13.46
CA ASN A 97 -3.24 -4.60 12.39
C ASN A 97 -3.52 -3.19 11.83
N TYR A 98 -2.75 -2.17 12.20
CA TYR A 98 -2.83 -0.80 11.67
C TYR A 98 -1.88 -0.52 10.50
N CYS A 99 -1.22 -1.56 9.97
CA CYS A 99 -0.30 -1.44 8.83
C CYS A 99 -0.99 -1.07 7.50
N THR A 100 -1.98 -1.77 6.95
CA THR A 100 -2.58 -3.06 7.32
C THR A 100 -2.28 -4.10 6.23
N ASP A 101 -1.82 -5.29 6.64
CA ASP A 101 -1.41 -6.36 5.73
C ASP A 101 -2.53 -7.41 5.55
N LYS A 102 -2.94 -7.67 4.29
CA LYS A 102 -3.91 -8.70 3.88
C LYS A 102 -5.35 -8.46 4.38
N LYS A 103 -5.73 -7.22 4.64
CA LYS A 103 -7.10 -6.81 5.01
C LYS A 103 -7.49 -5.52 4.29
N ALA A 104 -8.75 -5.44 3.87
CA ALA A 104 -9.30 -4.23 3.26
C ALA A 104 -9.54 -3.17 4.34
N THR A 105 -8.82 -2.05 4.25
CA THR A 105 -8.87 -0.99 5.27
C THR A 105 -8.87 0.40 4.64
N ALA A 106 -9.42 1.38 5.35
CA ALA A 106 -9.38 2.77 4.90
C ALA A 106 -7.97 3.35 4.99
N VAL A 107 -7.20 3.00 6.03
CA VAL A 107 -5.87 3.56 6.30
C VAL A 107 -4.90 3.32 5.14
N ASN A 108 -4.92 2.14 4.52
CA ASN A 108 -4.09 1.86 3.35
C ASN A 108 -4.42 2.75 2.16
N GLY A 109 -5.69 3.08 1.94
CA GLY A 109 -6.09 3.96 0.84
C GLY A 109 -5.91 5.45 1.14
N ILE A 110 -5.86 5.85 2.42
CA ILE A 110 -5.68 7.24 2.86
C ILE A 110 -4.19 7.59 2.93
N LEU A 111 -3.40 6.76 3.62
CA LEU A 111 -1.97 6.99 3.83
C LEU A 111 -1.09 6.26 2.81
N GLY A 112 -1.66 5.40 1.97
CA GLY A 112 -0.90 4.56 1.04
C GLY A 112 -0.26 3.34 1.73
N ARG A 113 0.07 2.30 0.96
CA ARG A 113 0.91 1.17 1.43
C ARG A 113 1.54 0.46 0.24
N GLY A 114 2.86 0.44 0.16
CA GLY A 114 3.55 -0.11 -1.02
C GLY A 114 3.74 1.00 -2.05
N LYS A 115 3.25 0.79 -3.28
CA LYS A 115 3.33 1.77 -4.37
C LYS A 115 1.96 2.41 -4.59
N ASN A 116 1.93 3.74 -4.71
CA ASN A 116 0.75 4.50 -5.15
C ASN A 116 0.91 4.78 -6.64
N VAL A 117 0.00 4.24 -7.46
CA VAL A 117 0.11 4.28 -8.92
C VAL A 117 -1.15 4.89 -9.51
N ILE A 118 -0.96 5.85 -10.41
CA ILE A 118 -1.99 6.44 -11.26
C ILE A 118 -1.60 6.20 -12.71
N THR A 119 -2.55 5.75 -13.52
CA THR A 119 -2.41 5.68 -14.96
C THR A 119 -3.65 6.24 -15.63
N GLU A 120 -3.47 6.91 -16.75
CA GLU A 120 -4.54 7.56 -17.49
C GLU A 120 -4.27 7.52 -18.99
N LEU A 121 -5.34 7.61 -19.77
CA LEU A 121 -5.28 7.69 -21.21
C LEU A 121 -6.54 8.37 -21.76
N LEU A 122 -6.42 8.90 -22.97
CA LEU A 122 -7.54 9.41 -23.76
C LEU A 122 -7.79 8.44 -24.91
N ILE A 123 -8.96 7.81 -24.94
CA ILE A 123 -9.38 6.90 -26.02
C ILE A 123 -10.14 7.72 -27.06
N PRO A 124 -9.69 7.78 -28.32
CA PRO A 124 -10.42 8.48 -29.38
C PRO A 124 -11.82 7.90 -29.57
N ARG A 125 -12.80 8.76 -29.85
CA ARG A 125 -14.21 8.39 -30.10
C ARG A 125 -14.35 7.22 -31.05
N GLU A 126 -13.61 7.25 -32.16
CA GLU A 126 -13.64 6.19 -33.17
C GLU A 126 -13.28 4.82 -32.57
N VAL A 127 -12.29 4.76 -31.69
CA VAL A 127 -11.90 3.52 -31.00
C VAL A 127 -12.98 3.08 -30.01
N VAL A 128 -13.59 4.03 -29.28
CA VAL A 128 -14.70 3.72 -28.35
C VAL A 128 -15.89 3.12 -29.12
N GLU A 129 -16.28 3.71 -30.23
CA GLU A 129 -17.42 3.25 -31.03
C GLU A 129 -17.12 1.94 -31.77
N GLN A 130 -15.96 1.84 -32.43
CA GLN A 130 -15.63 0.68 -33.28
C GLN A 130 -15.10 -0.53 -32.51
N ARG A 131 -14.43 -0.33 -31.37
CA ARG A 131 -13.78 -1.42 -30.60
C ARG A 131 -14.49 -1.71 -29.28
N LEU A 132 -14.98 -0.69 -28.59
CA LEU A 132 -15.71 -0.86 -27.33
C LEU A 132 -17.23 -0.94 -27.53
N HIS A 133 -17.71 -0.64 -28.75
CA HIS A 133 -19.13 -0.72 -29.13
C HIS A 133 -20.05 0.07 -28.20
N THR A 134 -19.59 1.26 -27.78
CA THR A 134 -20.30 2.17 -26.87
C THR A 134 -19.91 3.63 -27.15
N THR A 135 -20.29 4.55 -26.27
CA THR A 135 -19.92 5.96 -26.32
C THR A 135 -19.24 6.38 -25.02
N ALA A 136 -18.41 7.43 -25.06
CA ALA A 136 -17.76 7.97 -23.86
C ALA A 136 -18.79 8.34 -22.78
N ALA A 137 -19.87 9.05 -23.15
CA ALA A 137 -20.99 9.37 -22.27
C ALA A 137 -21.57 8.14 -21.53
N GLN A 138 -21.80 7.03 -22.25
CA GLN A 138 -22.34 5.81 -21.65
C GLN A 138 -21.36 5.19 -20.65
N VAL A 139 -20.06 5.14 -20.97
CA VAL A 139 -19.03 4.62 -20.08
C VAL A 139 -18.90 5.49 -18.82
N THR A 140 -18.87 6.81 -18.97
CA THR A 140 -18.83 7.75 -17.84
C THR A 140 -20.02 7.58 -16.92
N GLN A 141 -21.23 7.52 -17.47
CA GLN A 141 -22.46 7.29 -16.69
C GLN A 141 -22.44 5.93 -15.99
N LEU A 142 -21.98 4.88 -16.68
CA LEU A 142 -21.86 3.55 -16.10
C LEU A 142 -20.82 3.53 -14.96
N ASN A 143 -19.67 4.19 -15.12
CA ASN A 143 -18.64 4.29 -14.10
C ASN A 143 -19.18 4.94 -12.82
N ILE A 144 -19.89 6.07 -12.96
CA ILE A 144 -20.51 6.76 -11.80
C ILE A 144 -21.55 5.85 -11.13
N ARG A 145 -22.47 5.27 -11.90
CA ARG A 145 -23.58 4.48 -11.33
C ARG A 145 -23.11 3.17 -10.71
N LYS A 146 -22.21 2.46 -11.38
CA LYS A 146 -21.75 1.13 -10.99
C LYS A 146 -20.54 1.18 -10.06
N ASN A 147 -19.45 1.78 -10.49
CA ASN A 147 -18.19 1.75 -9.74
C ASN A 147 -18.24 2.66 -8.53
N LEU A 148 -18.82 3.86 -8.64
CA LEU A 148 -18.89 4.79 -7.51
C LEU A 148 -20.12 4.55 -6.63
N ILE A 149 -21.33 4.84 -7.14
CA ILE A 149 -22.57 4.79 -6.34
C ILE A 149 -22.87 3.36 -5.89
N GLY A 150 -22.78 2.38 -6.80
CA GLY A 150 -23.01 0.96 -6.46
C GLY A 150 -22.09 0.46 -5.35
N THR A 151 -20.78 0.73 -5.46
CA THR A 151 -19.81 0.37 -4.42
C THR A 151 -20.07 1.09 -3.10
N LEU A 152 -20.41 2.38 -3.13
CA LEU A 152 -20.74 3.14 -1.93
C LEU A 152 -21.92 2.51 -1.18
N LEU A 153 -22.99 2.19 -1.91
CA LEU A 153 -24.18 1.54 -1.34
C LEU A 153 -23.87 0.14 -0.77
N ALA A 154 -22.93 -0.58 -1.37
CA ALA A 154 -22.47 -1.88 -0.89
C ALA A 154 -21.51 -1.79 0.32
N GLY A 155 -21.16 -0.59 0.79
CA GLY A 155 -20.20 -0.40 1.88
C GLY A 155 -18.75 -0.64 1.49
N GLY A 156 -18.44 -0.56 0.18
CA GLY A 156 -17.08 -0.75 -0.31
C GLY A 156 -16.12 0.34 0.17
N ILE A 157 -14.97 -0.06 0.70
CA ILE A 157 -13.97 0.86 1.25
C ILE A 157 -12.98 1.23 0.14
N ARG A 158 -13.08 2.45 -0.37
CA ARG A 158 -12.17 3.02 -1.39
C ARG A 158 -11.91 2.08 -2.59
N SER A 159 -12.96 1.40 -3.06
CA SER A 159 -12.86 0.34 -4.08
C SER A 159 -13.80 0.59 -5.26
N ALA A 160 -13.83 1.84 -5.77
CA ALA A 160 -14.70 2.24 -6.86
C ALA A 160 -14.12 1.79 -8.22
N ASN A 161 -14.07 0.49 -8.47
CA ASN A 161 -13.58 -0.10 -9.72
C ASN A 161 -14.43 -1.30 -10.15
N ALA A 162 -14.21 -1.80 -11.37
CA ALA A 162 -14.97 -2.93 -11.89
C ALA A 162 -14.38 -4.29 -11.51
N HIS A 163 -13.09 -4.50 -11.76
CA HIS A 163 -12.46 -5.82 -11.59
C HIS A 163 -10.93 -5.75 -11.44
N TYR A 164 -10.38 -4.77 -10.71
CA TYR A 164 -8.93 -4.65 -10.52
C TYR A 164 -8.31 -5.95 -9.99
N ALA A 165 -9.02 -6.63 -9.08
CA ALA A 165 -8.61 -7.92 -8.53
C ALA A 165 -8.30 -8.98 -9.60
N ASN A 166 -9.07 -9.05 -10.69
CA ASN A 166 -8.84 -10.06 -11.73
C ASN A 166 -7.51 -9.83 -12.46
N MET A 167 -7.24 -8.59 -12.87
CA MET A 167 -6.01 -8.24 -13.58
C MET A 167 -4.80 -8.41 -12.66
N LEU A 168 -4.88 -7.88 -11.45
CA LEU A 168 -3.79 -7.94 -10.48
C LEU A 168 -3.46 -9.37 -10.07
N LEU A 169 -4.46 -10.22 -9.83
CA LEU A 169 -4.22 -11.62 -9.45
C LEU A 169 -3.44 -12.36 -10.55
N ALA A 170 -3.81 -12.17 -11.82
CA ALA A 170 -3.09 -12.77 -12.94
C ALA A 170 -1.62 -12.33 -12.97
N TYR A 171 -1.34 -11.03 -12.84
CA TYR A 171 0.02 -10.50 -12.76
C TYR A 171 0.78 -11.00 -11.52
N TYR A 172 0.12 -11.07 -10.37
CA TYR A 172 0.73 -11.51 -9.12
C TYR A 172 1.20 -12.96 -9.23
N LEU A 173 0.35 -13.85 -9.76
CA LEU A 173 0.71 -15.24 -9.98
C LEU A 173 1.82 -15.39 -11.03
N ALA A 174 1.71 -14.66 -12.15
CA ALA A 174 2.70 -14.73 -13.24
C ALA A 174 4.09 -14.21 -12.83
N THR A 175 4.15 -13.22 -11.93
CA THR A 175 5.39 -12.56 -11.51
C THR A 175 5.81 -12.93 -10.08
N GLY A 176 5.22 -13.98 -9.50
CA GLY A 176 5.59 -14.51 -8.18
C GLY A 176 5.42 -13.51 -7.04
N GLN A 177 4.42 -12.63 -7.10
CA GLN A 177 4.04 -11.77 -5.97
C GLN A 177 3.27 -12.60 -4.92
N ASP A 178 3.10 -12.05 -3.72
CA ASP A 178 2.21 -12.66 -2.73
C ASP A 178 0.75 -12.39 -3.10
N ALA A 179 0.07 -13.42 -3.60
CA ALA A 179 -1.30 -13.35 -4.08
C ALA A 179 -2.29 -12.86 -3.00
N ALA A 180 -2.00 -13.05 -1.71
CA ALA A 180 -2.88 -12.60 -0.64
C ALA A 180 -2.90 -11.06 -0.50
N ASN A 181 -1.88 -10.35 -1.00
CA ASN A 181 -1.92 -8.89 -1.04
C ASN A 181 -2.97 -8.34 -2.03
N ILE A 182 -3.68 -9.21 -2.76
CA ILE A 182 -4.83 -8.79 -3.59
C ILE A 182 -5.92 -8.09 -2.78
N VAL A 183 -6.05 -8.43 -1.49
CA VAL A 183 -7.06 -7.86 -0.60
C VAL A 183 -6.88 -6.35 -0.46
N GLU A 184 -5.67 -5.86 -0.19
CA GLU A 184 -5.39 -4.42 -0.21
C GLU A 184 -5.13 -3.88 -1.62
N GLY A 185 -4.41 -4.61 -2.47
CA GLY A 185 -3.96 -4.11 -3.77
C GLY A 185 -5.08 -3.87 -4.79
N SER A 186 -6.24 -4.53 -4.61
CA SER A 186 -7.42 -4.31 -5.46
C SER A 186 -8.28 -3.11 -5.03
N GLN A 187 -7.96 -2.44 -3.92
CA GLN A 187 -8.54 -1.14 -3.60
C GLN A 187 -8.05 -0.10 -4.61
N GLY A 188 -8.95 0.80 -5.00
CA GLY A 188 -8.65 1.77 -6.04
C GLY A 188 -9.89 2.34 -6.68
N ILE A 189 -9.68 3.40 -7.48
CA ILE A 189 -10.74 4.17 -8.11
C ILE A 189 -10.51 4.16 -9.62
N THR A 190 -11.58 3.90 -10.36
CA THR A 190 -11.68 4.14 -11.80
C THR A 190 -12.38 5.47 -12.00
N HIS A 191 -11.78 6.38 -12.76
CA HIS A 191 -12.39 7.64 -13.16
C HIS A 191 -12.54 7.69 -14.68
N ALA A 192 -13.65 8.26 -15.14
CA ALA A 192 -13.99 8.31 -16.56
C ALA A 192 -14.73 9.59 -16.89
N GLU A 193 -14.33 10.25 -17.98
CA GLU A 193 -14.93 11.50 -18.46
C GLU A 193 -15.19 11.41 -19.96
N ASP A 194 -16.32 11.95 -20.38
CA ASP A 194 -16.58 12.24 -21.79
C ASP A 194 -15.97 13.61 -22.11
N ARG A 195 -14.97 13.61 -23.00
CA ARG A 195 -14.28 14.82 -23.48
C ARG A 195 -14.58 14.99 -24.95
N ASP A 196 -15.73 15.60 -25.22
CA ASP A 196 -16.23 15.81 -26.58
C ASP A 196 -16.24 14.51 -27.40
N GLY A 197 -16.77 13.43 -26.82
CA GLY A 197 -16.91 12.09 -27.39
C GLY A 197 -15.66 11.21 -27.30
N ASP A 198 -14.48 11.76 -26.97
CA ASP A 198 -13.32 10.96 -26.57
C ASP A 198 -13.48 10.54 -25.10
N LEU A 199 -13.05 9.33 -24.78
CA LEU A 199 -13.15 8.79 -23.42
C LEU A 199 -11.83 8.99 -22.69
N TYR A 200 -11.78 9.95 -21.76
CA TYR A 200 -10.72 9.98 -20.76
C TYR A 200 -11.00 8.91 -19.71
N PHE A 201 -10.00 8.08 -19.40
CA PHE A 201 -10.13 6.98 -18.48
C PHE A 201 -8.86 6.85 -17.62
N SER A 202 -9.02 6.75 -16.31
CA SER A 202 -7.89 6.58 -15.39
C SER A 202 -8.15 5.55 -14.31
N CYS A 203 -7.06 4.93 -13.86
CA CYS A 203 -7.02 3.96 -12.78
C CYS A 203 -6.05 4.46 -11.71
N THR A 204 -6.53 4.57 -10.47
CA THR A 204 -5.72 4.91 -9.29
C THR A 204 -5.70 3.76 -8.31
N LEU A 205 -4.52 3.26 -7.97
CA LEU A 205 -4.27 2.18 -7.01
C LEU A 205 -3.32 2.69 -5.92
N PRO A 206 -3.82 3.08 -4.74
CA PRO A 206 -3.02 3.78 -3.73
C PRO A 206 -2.07 2.87 -2.94
N ASN A 207 -2.26 1.55 -3.03
CA ASN A 207 -1.66 0.59 -2.11
C ASN A 207 -1.27 -0.73 -2.79
N LEU A 208 -0.60 -0.63 -3.94
CA LEU A 208 -0.13 -1.77 -4.71
C LEU A 208 1.12 -2.39 -4.06
N ILE A 209 1.05 -3.69 -3.74
CA ILE A 209 2.15 -4.42 -3.09
C ILE A 209 2.86 -5.29 -4.11
N VAL A 210 4.02 -4.83 -4.56
CA VAL A 210 4.83 -5.51 -5.58
C VAL A 210 6.31 -5.43 -5.24
N GLY A 211 7.07 -6.42 -5.70
CA GLY A 211 8.53 -6.40 -5.71
C GLY A 211 9.07 -7.26 -6.86
N THR A 212 10.30 -7.00 -7.26
CA THR A 212 11.01 -7.74 -8.31
C THR A 212 12.10 -8.64 -7.72
N VAL A 213 12.50 -8.40 -6.47
CA VAL A 213 13.43 -9.26 -5.70
C VAL A 213 12.76 -9.84 -4.44
N GLY A 214 13.35 -10.90 -3.89
CA GLY A 214 12.90 -11.55 -2.66
C GLY A 214 12.10 -12.84 -2.90
N ASN A 215 11.28 -13.20 -1.92
CA ASN A 215 10.51 -14.44 -1.94
C ASN A 215 9.57 -14.53 -3.16
N GLY A 216 9.43 -15.73 -3.70
CA GLY A 216 8.59 -15.98 -4.89
C GLY A 216 9.27 -15.71 -6.22
N LYS A 217 10.49 -15.14 -6.24
CA LYS A 217 11.22 -14.75 -7.45
C LYS A 217 12.25 -15.78 -7.95
N HIS A 218 12.30 -16.96 -7.33
CA HIS A 218 13.28 -18.01 -7.64
C HIS A 218 12.82 -18.98 -8.74
N ALA A 219 11.52 -19.00 -9.06
CA ALA A 219 11.01 -19.87 -10.12
C ALA A 219 11.39 -19.31 -11.50
N SER A 220 11.88 -20.18 -12.39
CA SER A 220 12.38 -19.77 -13.72
C SER A 220 11.32 -19.03 -14.54
N PHE A 221 10.07 -19.48 -14.53
CA PHE A 221 8.99 -18.80 -15.27
C PHE A 221 8.67 -17.40 -14.71
N VAL A 222 8.83 -17.19 -13.40
CA VAL A 222 8.66 -15.87 -12.78
C VAL A 222 9.77 -14.95 -13.23
N ASP A 223 11.00 -15.47 -13.27
CA ASP A 223 12.17 -14.73 -13.70
C ASP A 223 12.05 -14.26 -15.15
N GLU A 224 11.67 -15.16 -16.06
CA GLU A 224 11.41 -14.85 -17.47
C GLU A 224 10.32 -13.79 -17.63
N ASN A 225 9.22 -13.90 -16.87
CA ASN A 225 8.15 -12.91 -16.92
C ASN A 225 8.61 -11.53 -16.43
N LEU A 226 9.44 -11.47 -15.39
CA LEU A 226 10.01 -10.22 -14.89
C LEU A 226 11.02 -9.64 -15.89
N GLU A 227 11.83 -10.46 -16.53
CA GLU A 227 12.75 -10.03 -17.59
C GLU A 227 11.99 -9.43 -18.78
N ARG A 228 10.91 -10.10 -19.24
CA ARG A 228 10.04 -9.59 -20.32
C ARG A 228 9.36 -8.27 -19.98
N LEU A 229 9.14 -7.97 -18.71
CA LEU A 229 8.62 -6.70 -18.22
C LEU A 229 9.72 -5.63 -18.03
N GLY A 230 10.99 -5.96 -18.28
CA GLY A 230 12.13 -5.07 -18.05
C GLY A 230 12.47 -4.88 -16.56
N CYS A 231 11.93 -5.73 -15.68
CA CYS A 231 12.12 -5.65 -14.22
C CYS A 231 13.44 -6.26 -13.74
N ARG A 232 14.26 -6.80 -14.65
CA ARG A 232 15.59 -7.36 -14.40
C ARG A 232 16.73 -6.48 -14.91
N GLU A 233 16.41 -5.36 -15.55
CA GLU A 233 17.42 -4.41 -15.98
C GLU A 233 18.13 -3.77 -14.79
N ASP A 234 19.44 -3.56 -14.91
CA ASP A 234 20.23 -2.90 -13.88
C ASP A 234 19.86 -1.40 -13.80
N ARG A 235 19.25 -1.02 -12.68
CA ARG A 235 18.72 0.33 -12.42
C ARG A 235 18.92 0.66 -10.94
N GLN A 236 18.85 1.95 -10.60
CA GLN A 236 18.84 2.34 -9.19
C GLN A 236 17.62 1.71 -8.48
N PRO A 237 17.80 1.08 -7.30
CA PRO A 237 16.69 0.49 -6.56
C PRO A 237 15.65 1.53 -6.13
N GLY A 238 14.36 1.21 -6.27
CA GLY A 238 13.27 2.08 -5.81
C GLY A 238 12.11 2.20 -6.77
#